data_AF-A0A944H7J5-F1
#
_entry.id   AF-A0A944H7J5-F1
#
_cell.length_a   1.000
_cell.length_b   1.000
_cell.length_c   1.000
_cell.angle_alpha   90.00
_cell.angle_beta   90.00
_cell.angle_gamma   90.00
#
_symmetry.space_group_name_H-M   'P 1'
#
loop_
_entity.id
_entity.type
_entity.pdbx_description
1 polymer ?
#
loop_
_entity_poly.entity_id
_entity_poly.type
_entity_poly.pdbx_seq_one_letter_code
_entity_poly.pdbx_strand_id
1 'polypeptide(L)'
;MSQRCIRDVIAGGQLVTASKETTVVDAARAMTKAHVGAILVVEGGALAGIFTERDALQRVLAKGVDPAVTPLSQVMTAKPVTVGPDLPLGHALHLMYEGGFRHVPVVDQGKPVGMVSARDALGDEQSNFERELLLREDINQIL
;
A
#
# COMPACT_ATOMS: atom_id res chain seq x y z
N MET A 1 -19.09 1.14 -4.14
CA MET A 1 -17.72 0.72 -3.76
C MET A 1 -16.84 0.32 -4.95
N SER A 2 -17.21 -0.68 -5.77
CA SER A 2 -16.34 -1.22 -6.84
C SER A 2 -16.20 -0.37 -8.11
N GLN A 3 -17.13 0.57 -8.35
CA GLN A 3 -17.14 1.42 -9.55
C GLN A 3 -16.27 2.68 -9.45
N ARG A 4 -15.74 3.02 -8.25
CA ARG A 4 -14.85 4.18 -8.08
C ARG A 4 -13.61 4.02 -8.96
N CYS A 5 -13.15 5.10 -9.58
CA CYS A 5 -11.92 5.08 -10.36
C CYS A 5 -10.72 4.94 -9.42
N ILE A 6 -9.75 4.10 -9.77
CA ILE A 6 -8.52 3.94 -8.97
C ILE A 6 -7.78 5.28 -8.83
N ARG A 7 -7.78 6.10 -9.87
CA ARG A 7 -7.20 7.45 -9.87
C ARG A 7 -7.72 8.31 -8.72
N ASP A 8 -9.02 8.25 -8.46
CA ASP A 8 -9.65 9.02 -7.39
C ASP A 8 -9.32 8.44 -6.01
N VAL A 9 -9.19 7.11 -5.92
CA VAL A 9 -8.82 6.42 -4.67
C VAL A 9 -7.40 6.77 -4.22
N ILE A 10 -6.47 6.86 -5.17
CA ILE A 10 -5.07 7.20 -4.86
C ILE A 10 -4.83 8.72 -4.80
N ALA A 11 -5.81 9.54 -5.18
CA ALA A 11 -5.69 10.99 -5.16
C ALA A 11 -5.52 11.50 -3.72
N GLY A 12 -4.37 12.10 -3.42
CA GLY A 12 -4.03 12.59 -2.08
C GLY A 12 -3.28 11.57 -1.20
N GLY A 13 -3.13 10.33 -1.66
CA GLY A 13 -2.28 9.34 -1.00
C GLY A 13 -0.79 9.62 -1.22
N GLN A 14 0.03 9.48 -0.19
CA GLN A 14 1.47 9.57 -0.34
C GLN A 14 2.02 8.28 -0.96
N LEU A 15 2.68 8.40 -2.11
CA LEU A 15 3.42 7.29 -2.70
C LEU A 15 4.69 7.03 -1.88
N VAL A 16 4.73 5.89 -1.19
CA VAL A 16 5.91 5.48 -0.40
C VAL A 16 6.77 4.54 -1.24
N THR A 17 8.01 4.95 -1.49
CA THR A 17 8.97 4.21 -2.32
C THR A 17 10.31 4.01 -1.62
N ALA A 18 11.01 2.93 -1.96
CA ALA A 18 12.37 2.64 -1.53
C ALA A 18 13.23 2.15 -2.72
N SER A 19 14.55 2.16 -2.57
CA SER A 19 15.46 1.53 -3.53
C SER A 19 15.66 0.04 -3.22
N LYS A 20 16.29 -0.69 -4.13
CA LYS A 20 16.62 -2.12 -3.96
C LYS A 20 17.60 -2.39 -2.83
N GLU A 21 18.44 -1.40 -2.51
CA GLU A 21 19.50 -1.42 -1.51
C GLU A 21 19.00 -0.99 -0.12
N THR A 22 17.79 -0.42 -0.06
CA THR A 22 17.17 -0.03 1.22
C THR A 22 17.07 -1.27 2.11
N THR A 23 17.46 -1.14 3.38
CA THR A 23 17.39 -2.26 4.34
C THR A 23 15.96 -2.56 4.72
N VAL A 24 15.68 -3.78 5.20
CA VAL A 24 14.36 -4.13 5.72
C VAL A 24 13.96 -3.23 6.89
N VAL A 25 14.89 -2.91 7.80
CA VAL A 25 14.62 -2.00 8.93
C VAL A 25 14.20 -0.62 8.44
N ASP A 26 14.91 -0.03 7.48
CA ASP A 26 14.60 1.32 7.00
C ASP A 26 13.30 1.35 6.20
N ALA A 27 13.03 0.30 5.42
CA ALA A 27 11.76 0.11 4.76
C ALA A 27 10.60 0.02 5.77
N ALA A 28 10.75 -0.78 6.84
CA ALA A 28 9.76 -0.90 7.90
C ALA A 28 9.53 0.42 8.63
N ARG A 29 10.58 1.20 8.90
CA ARG A 29 10.46 2.56 9.47
C ARG A 29 9.70 3.49 8.55
N ALA A 30 9.99 3.48 7.25
CA ALA A 30 9.29 4.29 6.26
C ALA A 30 7.80 3.91 6.18
N MET A 31 7.50 2.61 6.16
CA MET A 31 6.14 2.08 6.19
C MET A 31 5.37 2.53 7.44
N THR A 32 5.97 2.40 8.62
CA THR A 32 5.39 2.84 9.89
C THR A 32 5.13 4.35 9.90
N LYS A 33 6.10 5.16 9.46
CA LYS A 33 5.98 6.62 9.42
C LYS A 33 4.84 7.08 8.50
N ALA A 34 4.64 6.38 7.40
CA ALA A 34 3.58 6.68 6.44
C ALA A 34 2.26 5.94 6.72
N HIS A 35 2.19 5.15 7.81
CA HIS A 35 1.03 4.34 8.18
C HIS A 35 0.55 3.40 7.05
N VAL A 36 1.48 2.81 6.29
CA VAL A 36 1.18 1.89 5.18
C VAL A 36 1.67 0.47 5.44
N GLY A 37 0.94 -0.53 4.91
CA GLY A 37 1.28 -1.95 5.04
C GLY A 37 2.18 -2.51 3.93
N ALA A 38 2.58 -1.66 2.97
CA ALA A 38 3.47 -2.02 1.88
C ALA A 38 4.25 -0.81 1.34
N ILE A 39 5.38 -1.09 0.70
CA ILE A 39 6.26 -0.11 0.06
C ILE A 39 6.65 -0.57 -1.35
N LEU A 40 6.67 0.36 -2.30
CA LEU A 40 7.11 0.06 -3.66
C LEU A 40 8.63 0.17 -3.75
N VAL A 41 9.25 -0.82 -4.38
CA VAL A 41 10.68 -0.77 -4.70
C VAL A 41 10.83 -0.24 -6.12
N VAL A 42 11.57 0.86 -6.26
CA VAL A 42 11.72 1.61 -7.53
C VAL A 42 13.19 1.67 -7.90
N GLU A 43 13.48 1.47 -9.19
CA GLU A 43 14.81 1.58 -9.76
C GLU A 43 14.72 2.31 -11.10
N GLY A 44 15.53 3.35 -11.31
CA GLY A 44 15.49 4.14 -12.53
C GLY A 44 14.13 4.79 -12.82
N GLY A 45 13.31 5.02 -11.79
CA GLY A 45 11.94 5.56 -11.92
C GLY A 45 10.88 4.53 -12.34
N ALA A 46 11.25 3.26 -12.51
CA ALA A 46 10.34 2.17 -12.84
C ALA A 46 10.09 1.28 -11.62
N LEU A 47 8.92 0.64 -11.58
CA LEU A 47 8.57 -0.31 -10.52
C LEU A 47 9.42 -1.59 -10.65
N ALA A 48 10.26 -1.86 -9.67
CA ALA A 48 11.10 -3.06 -9.62
C ALA A 48 10.48 -4.17 -8.76
N GLY A 49 9.76 -3.78 -7.70
CA GLY A 49 9.18 -4.73 -6.75
C GLY A 49 8.23 -4.11 -5.74
N ILE A 50 7.72 -4.95 -4.85
CA ILE A 50 6.93 -4.55 -3.67
C ILE A 50 7.41 -5.33 -2.45
N PHE A 51 7.45 -4.66 -1.30
CA PHE A 51 7.68 -5.30 -0.01
C PHE A 51 6.52 -4.99 0.93
N THR A 52 6.03 -6.00 1.64
CA THR A 52 4.84 -5.92 2.48
C THR A 52 5.11 -6.41 3.91
N GLU A 53 4.21 -6.12 4.85
CA GLU A 53 4.23 -6.69 6.20
C GLU A 53 4.34 -8.23 6.18
N ARG A 54 3.66 -8.89 5.22
CA ARG A 54 3.71 -10.34 5.07
C ARG A 54 5.11 -10.81 4.68
N ASP A 55 5.80 -10.08 3.83
CA ASP A 55 7.17 -10.40 3.43
C ASP A 55 8.12 -10.24 4.61
N ALA A 56 7.96 -9.19 5.42
CA ALA A 56 8.72 -9.01 6.67
C ALA A 56 8.56 -10.21 7.62
N LEU A 57 7.32 -10.68 7.81
CA LEU A 57 7.04 -11.85 8.65
C LEU A 57 7.63 -13.14 8.05
N GLN A 58 7.33 -13.44 6.79
CA GLN A 58 7.60 -14.75 6.20
C GLN A 58 9.02 -14.93 5.66
N ARG A 59 9.62 -13.84 5.15
CA ARG A 59 10.92 -13.91 4.46
C ARG A 59 12.06 -13.41 5.32
N VAL A 60 11.77 -12.65 6.37
CA VAL A 60 12.79 -12.07 7.24
C VAL A 60 12.72 -12.69 8.64
N LEU A 61 11.65 -12.39 9.38
CA LEU A 61 11.54 -12.77 10.79
C LEU A 61 11.45 -14.29 10.98
N ALA A 62 10.55 -14.97 10.26
CA ALA A 62 10.40 -16.42 10.35
C ALA A 62 11.66 -17.20 9.90
N LYS A 63 12.55 -16.56 9.14
CA LYS A 63 13.80 -17.16 8.65
C LYS A 63 15.03 -16.76 9.47
N GLY A 64 14.88 -15.92 10.49
CA GLY A 64 16.01 -15.43 11.30
C GLY A 64 17.01 -14.57 10.52
N VAL A 65 16.57 -13.92 9.44
CA VAL A 65 17.40 -13.03 8.63
C VAL A 65 17.53 -11.68 9.34
N ASP A 66 18.74 -11.12 9.41
CA ASP A 66 18.98 -9.82 10.05
C ASP A 66 18.39 -8.68 9.19
N PRO A 67 17.33 -7.99 9.64
CA PRO A 67 16.68 -6.94 8.87
C PRO A 67 17.53 -5.67 8.75
N ALA A 68 18.55 -5.47 9.62
CA ALA A 68 19.36 -4.27 9.64
C ALA A 68 20.38 -4.20 8.50
N VAL A 69 20.76 -5.36 7.94
CA VAL A 69 21.74 -5.46 6.85
C VAL A 69 21.17 -6.06 5.57
N THR A 70 19.97 -6.66 5.63
CA THR A 70 19.34 -7.29 4.46
C THR A 70 18.66 -6.25 3.57
N PRO A 71 19.05 -6.14 2.29
CA PRO A 71 18.42 -5.22 1.35
C PRO A 71 17.08 -5.76 0.83
N LEU A 72 16.17 -4.84 0.50
CA LEU A 72 14.85 -5.19 -0.04
C LEU A 72 14.91 -6.07 -1.28
N SER A 73 15.91 -5.89 -2.14
CA SER A 73 16.12 -6.72 -3.34
C SER A 73 16.17 -8.24 -3.07
N GLN A 74 16.55 -8.67 -1.86
CA GLN A 74 16.60 -10.08 -1.48
C GLN A 74 15.27 -10.64 -0.99
N VAL A 75 14.34 -9.78 -0.55
CA VAL A 75 13.12 -10.20 0.16
C VAL A 75 11.83 -9.62 -0.41
N MET A 76 11.91 -8.68 -1.35
CA MET A 76 10.76 -8.13 -2.07
C MET A 76 10.15 -9.16 -3.04
N THR A 77 8.89 -8.95 -3.40
CA THR A 77 8.31 -9.60 -4.58
C THR A 77 8.67 -8.77 -5.82
N ALA A 78 9.53 -9.32 -6.68
CA ALA A 78 9.91 -8.68 -7.94
C ALA A 78 8.76 -8.76 -8.97
N LYS A 79 8.65 -7.74 -9.83
CA LYS A 79 7.64 -7.67 -10.90
C LYS A 79 6.22 -8.01 -10.42
N PRO A 80 5.68 -7.28 -9.42
CA PRO A 80 4.35 -7.56 -8.89
C PRO A 80 3.26 -7.36 -9.94
N VAL A 81 2.08 -7.94 -9.70
CA VAL A 81 0.86 -7.63 -10.45
C VAL A 81 0.52 -6.15 -10.23
N THR A 82 0.16 -5.45 -11.30
CA THR A 82 -0.15 -4.01 -11.28
C THR A 82 -1.51 -3.72 -11.93
N VAL A 83 -2.06 -2.54 -11.67
CA VAL A 83 -3.25 -2.00 -12.34
C VAL A 83 -3.01 -0.61 -12.89
N GLY A 84 -3.77 -0.23 -13.91
CA GLY A 84 -3.81 1.14 -14.41
C GLY A 84 -4.70 2.04 -13.55
N PRO A 85 -4.45 3.35 -13.52
CA PRO A 85 -5.22 4.29 -12.70
C PRO A 85 -6.66 4.48 -13.18
N ASP A 86 -6.95 4.26 -14.46
CA ASP A 86 -8.28 4.52 -15.04
C ASP A 86 -9.24 3.31 -14.93
N LEU A 87 -8.82 2.24 -14.26
CA LEU A 87 -9.66 1.08 -14.00
C LEU A 87 -10.56 1.30 -12.78
N PRO A 88 -11.72 0.62 -12.71
CA PRO A 88 -12.52 0.58 -11.49
C PRO A 88 -11.76 -0.10 -10.35
N LEU A 89 -11.93 0.40 -9.13
CA LEU A 89 -11.37 -0.17 -7.90
C LEU A 89 -11.66 -1.66 -7.75
N GLY A 90 -12.85 -2.10 -8.18
CA GLY A 90 -13.24 -3.51 -8.17
C GLY A 90 -12.26 -4.43 -8.90
N HIS A 91 -11.55 -3.93 -9.92
CA HIS A 91 -10.52 -4.69 -10.62
C HIS A 91 -9.34 -4.99 -9.71
N ALA A 92 -8.86 -3.99 -8.95
CA ALA A 92 -7.79 -4.19 -7.98
C ALA A 92 -8.22 -5.15 -6.86
N LEU A 93 -9.46 -5.03 -6.36
CA LEU A 93 -10.01 -5.92 -5.33
C LEU A 93 -10.13 -7.37 -5.82
N HIS A 94 -10.52 -7.56 -7.08
CA HIS A 94 -10.55 -8.89 -7.69
C HIS A 94 -9.15 -9.52 -7.78
N LEU A 95 -8.14 -8.76 -8.22
CA LEU A 95 -6.75 -9.23 -8.24
C LEU A 95 -6.24 -9.59 -6.84
N MET A 96 -6.59 -8.80 -5.82
CA MET A 96 -6.27 -9.10 -4.42
C MET A 96 -6.87 -10.42 -3.96
N TYR A 97 -8.14 -10.67 -4.29
CA TYR A 97 -8.83 -11.91 -3.96
C TYR A 97 -8.18 -13.13 -4.63
N GLU A 98 -8.01 -13.09 -5.95
CA GLU A 98 -7.41 -14.18 -6.73
C GLU A 98 -5.96 -14.46 -6.32
N GLY A 99 -5.18 -13.40 -6.08
CA GLY A 99 -3.75 -13.51 -5.79
C GLY A 99 -3.40 -13.66 -4.30
N GLY A 100 -4.38 -13.58 -3.39
CA GLY A 100 -4.16 -13.71 -1.95
C GLY A 100 -3.30 -12.59 -1.34
N PHE A 101 -3.25 -11.41 -1.96
CA PHE A 101 -2.53 -10.23 -1.47
C PHE A 101 -3.48 -9.06 -1.20
N ARG A 102 -3.01 -8.03 -0.50
CA ARG A 102 -3.85 -6.91 -0.04
C ARG A 102 -3.41 -5.55 -0.54
N HIS A 103 -2.38 -5.52 -1.38
CA HIS A 103 -1.83 -4.29 -1.95
C HIS A 103 -1.53 -4.53 -3.42
N VAL A 104 -1.93 -3.58 -4.26
CA VAL A 104 -1.73 -3.61 -5.72
C VAL A 104 -1.09 -2.28 -6.11
N PRO A 105 0.14 -2.28 -6.66
CA PRO A 105 0.74 -1.08 -7.24
C PRO A 105 -0.09 -0.56 -8.42
N VAL A 106 -0.25 0.76 -8.49
CA VAL A 106 -0.85 1.46 -9.62
C VAL A 106 0.26 2.01 -10.49
N VAL A 107 0.27 1.65 -11.77
CA VAL A 107 1.29 2.05 -12.74
C VAL A 107 0.63 2.76 -13.90
N ASP A 108 1.20 3.91 -14.28
CA ASP A 108 0.81 4.67 -15.46
C ASP A 108 2.05 4.95 -16.32
N GLN A 109 1.96 4.66 -17.62
CA GLN A 109 3.07 4.80 -18.57
C GLN A 109 4.42 4.23 -18.06
N GLY A 110 4.38 3.07 -17.39
CA GLY A 110 5.57 2.39 -16.86
C GLY A 110 6.12 2.94 -15.54
N LYS A 111 5.49 3.98 -14.97
CA LYS A 111 5.89 4.58 -13.69
C LYS A 111 4.88 4.27 -12.59
N PRO A 112 5.31 3.95 -11.36
CA PRO A 112 4.40 3.83 -10.24
C PRO A 112 3.81 5.21 -9.91
N VAL A 113 2.49 5.28 -9.85
CA VAL A 113 1.74 6.52 -9.55
C VAL A 113 0.93 6.41 -8.26
N GLY A 114 0.79 5.20 -7.70
CA GLY A 114 0.00 4.97 -6.51
C GLY A 114 0.07 3.53 -6.02
N MET A 115 -0.67 3.25 -4.96
CA MET A 115 -0.93 1.92 -4.46
C MET A 115 -2.38 1.85 -4.02
N VAL A 116 -3.07 0.77 -4.37
CA VAL A 116 -4.38 0.45 -3.83
C VAL A 116 -4.21 -0.65 -2.79
N SER A 117 -4.88 -0.50 -1.65
CA SER A 117 -4.94 -1.48 -0.58
C SER A 117 -6.34 -2.04 -0.39
N ALA A 118 -6.46 -3.21 0.26
CA ALA A 118 -7.75 -3.75 0.66
C ALA A 118 -8.52 -2.80 1.61
N ARG A 119 -7.81 -1.91 2.33
CA ARG A 119 -8.45 -0.90 3.21
C ARG A 119 -9.19 0.16 2.40
N ASP A 120 -8.71 0.45 1.20
CA ASP A 120 -9.31 1.48 0.34
C ASP A 120 -10.74 1.10 -0.07
N ALA A 121 -11.06 -0.20 -0.08
CA ALA A 121 -12.42 -0.70 -0.28
C ALA A 121 -13.41 -0.12 0.74
N LEU A 122 -12.95 0.10 1.98
CA LEU A 122 -13.74 0.61 3.10
C LEU A 122 -13.77 2.14 3.16
N GLY A 123 -12.98 2.84 2.33
CA GLY A 123 -12.72 4.28 2.49
C GLY A 123 -13.96 5.16 2.60
N ASP A 124 -15.01 4.90 1.82
CA ASP A 124 -16.25 5.71 1.91
C ASP A 124 -17.00 5.47 3.24
N GLU A 125 -17.04 4.22 3.71
CA GLU A 125 -17.69 3.88 4.98
C GLU A 125 -16.87 4.37 6.18
N GLN A 126 -15.55 4.31 6.09
CA GLN A 126 -14.66 4.75 7.16
C GLN A 126 -14.68 6.28 7.30
N SER A 127 -14.62 7.03 6.20
CA SER A 127 -14.76 8.49 6.24
C SER A 127 -16.16 8.94 6.68
N ASN A 128 -17.22 8.20 6.31
CA ASN A 128 -18.57 8.50 6.81
C ASN A 128 -18.68 8.23 8.31
N PHE A 129 -18.11 7.13 8.78
CA PHE A 129 -18.09 6.78 10.20
C PHE A 129 -17.27 7.79 11.04
N GLU A 130 -16.11 8.22 10.55
CA GLU A 130 -15.30 9.26 11.19
C GLU A 130 -16.04 10.60 11.27
N ARG A 131 -16.73 11.02 10.19
CA ARG A 131 -17.58 12.22 10.23
C ARG A 131 -18.72 12.09 11.23
N GLU A 132 -19.35 10.92 11.31
CA GLU A 132 -20.43 10.66 12.26
C GLU A 132 -19.94 10.71 13.72
N LEU A 133 -18.74 10.19 14.00
CA LEU A 133 -18.13 10.27 15.32
C LEU A 133 -17.80 11.73 15.72
N LEU A 134 -17.20 12.51 14.81
CA LEU A 134 -16.89 13.91 15.06
C LEU A 134 -18.16 14.75 15.33
N LEU A 135 -19.24 14.52 14.58
CA LEU A 135 -20.52 15.18 14.80
C LEU A 135 -21.14 14.88 16.17
N ARG A 136 -20.90 13.67 16.71
CA ARG A 136 -21.41 13.26 18.03
C ARG A 136 -20.60 13.86 19.18
N GLU A 137 -19.31 14.11 18.99
CA GLU A 137 -18.45 14.78 19.98
C GLU A 137 -18.82 16.26 20.14
N ASP A 138 -19.16 16.95 19.04
CA ASP A 138 -19.60 18.35 19.08
C ASP A 138 -20.95 18.55 19.79
N ILE A 139 -21.88 17.59 19.67
CA ILE A 139 -23.19 17.66 20.35
C ILE A 139 -23.03 17.53 21.88
N ASN A 140 -22.05 16.76 22.35
CA ASN A 140 -21.78 16.60 23.78
C ASN A 140 -21.04 17.79 24.43
N GLN A 141 -20.53 18.75 23.65
CA GLN A 141 -19.93 19.98 24.18
C GLN A 141 -20.92 21.16 24.28
N ILE A 142 -22.13 21.01 23.72
CA ILE A 142 -23.17 22.06 23.69
C ILE A 142 -24.29 21.80 24.72
N LEU A 143 -24.27 20.64 25.39
CA LEU A 143 -25.15 20.27 26.52
C LEU A 143 -24.37 20.25 27.84
#